data_AF-A0A1C5XNN3-F1
#
_entry.id   AF-A0A1C5XNN3-F1
#
_cell.length_a   1.000
_cell.length_b   1.000
_cell.length_c   1.000
_cell.angle_alpha   90.00
_cell.angle_beta   90.00
_cell.angle_gamma   90.00
#
_symmetry.space_group_name_H-M   'P 1'
#
loop_
_entity.id
_entity.type
_entity.pdbx_description
1 polymer ?
#
loop_
_entity_poly.entity_id
_entity_poly.type
_entity_poly.pdbx_seq_one_letter_code
_entity_poly.pdbx_strand_id
1 'polypeptide(L)'
;MPVFDFSGASASKAEAKCTYTTFHSSHTKPSPEQPIMVLDNKERQWKHHSCGVFTNPVNRTAFDFKEEDGNHTADVVKIDSRFTSLLKWLGDSRINVRLSGTNREDGYAVYRIRETAFGGGTKLSAEDGFLQFMIERLLESNAPAEAEEDEEQEENGDEMKLTSIQSITDFMTCAGKTLPDNIRLWTRRNLAVARSSEVSQEERHHAQRALSIMLNIQWKNNYFEAIDPVEARRILDEELYGMERVKQRIIETIIQINRTHTLPAYGLLLIGPAGTGKSQIAYAVARILKLPWTTLDMSSINDSKQLTGSPRIYANAKPGIIMEAFSMAGASNLVFIINELDKANSGKGNGNPADVLLTLLDNLGFTDNYMECMIPTGGVYPIATANDRDQISAPLMSRFAVIDIPDYTAEEKKVIFSRFSLPKVLKRMHMEESECIITEGALEAIIQRYSNTSGIRDLEQAAEHIAANALYQIEVNHVEKVEYTREMVEELLK
;
A
#
# COMPACT_ATOMS: atom_id res chain seq x y z
N MET A 1 -68.63 31.08 -7.20
CA MET A 1 -67.86 30.36 -6.15
C MET A 1 -66.87 31.36 -5.57
N PRO A 2 -66.80 31.55 -4.24
CA PRO A 2 -65.75 32.34 -3.63
C PRO A 2 -64.44 31.54 -3.60
N VAL A 3 -63.31 32.21 -3.83
CA VAL A 3 -61.98 31.65 -3.57
C VAL A 3 -61.70 31.83 -2.08
N PHE A 4 -61.32 30.76 -1.38
CA PHE A 4 -60.89 30.85 0.01
C PHE A 4 -59.46 31.35 0.10
N ASP A 5 -59.28 32.50 0.72
CA ASP A 5 -57.98 32.99 1.18
C ASP A 5 -57.65 32.35 2.54
N PHE A 6 -56.44 31.82 2.69
CA PHE A 6 -55.95 31.19 3.91
C PHE A 6 -54.60 31.80 4.31
N SER A 7 -54.67 32.99 4.91
CA SER A 7 -53.58 33.52 5.72
C SER A 7 -53.51 32.74 7.05
N GLY A 8 -52.35 32.13 7.38
CA GLY A 8 -52.29 31.35 8.62
C GLY A 8 -51.12 30.41 8.90
N ALA A 9 -49.90 30.65 8.39
CA ALA A 9 -48.70 30.00 8.94
C ALA A 9 -47.40 30.75 8.57
N SER A 10 -47.03 31.76 9.36
CA SER A 10 -45.67 32.30 9.32
C SER A 10 -44.70 31.33 10.00
N ALA A 11 -44.35 30.24 9.32
CA ALA A 11 -43.29 29.34 9.76
C ALA A 11 -41.99 30.16 9.86
N SER A 12 -41.54 30.41 11.08
CA SER A 12 -40.28 31.09 11.33
C SER A 12 -39.16 30.27 10.70
N LYS A 13 -38.31 30.92 9.91
CA LYS A 13 -37.01 30.35 9.52
C LYS A 13 -36.16 30.30 10.78
N ALA A 14 -36.27 29.21 11.54
CA ALA A 14 -35.30 28.89 12.57
C ALA A 14 -33.93 28.82 11.90
N GLU A 15 -32.96 29.54 12.44
CA GLU A 15 -31.58 29.44 11.98
C GLU A 15 -31.07 28.04 12.31
N ALA A 16 -30.55 27.32 11.29
CA ALA A 16 -30.09 25.96 11.43
C ALA A 16 -28.85 25.90 12.34
N LYS A 17 -29.08 25.66 13.63
CA LYS A 17 -28.02 25.49 14.63
C LYS A 17 -27.55 24.05 14.61
N CYS A 18 -26.29 23.82 14.25
CA CYS A 18 -25.64 22.54 14.47
C CYS A 18 -25.63 22.26 15.98
N THR A 19 -26.20 21.13 16.41
CA THR A 19 -26.39 20.81 17.83
C THR A 19 -25.22 20.05 18.45
N TYR A 20 -24.39 19.40 17.64
CA TYR A 20 -23.21 18.67 18.10
C TYR A 20 -21.95 19.55 18.09
N THR A 21 -21.00 19.20 18.95
CA THR A 21 -19.62 19.71 18.90
C THR A 21 -18.73 18.78 18.09
N THR A 22 -17.70 19.32 17.43
CA THR A 22 -16.69 18.52 16.75
C THR A 22 -15.41 18.46 17.57
N PHE A 23 -14.90 17.26 17.82
CA PHE A 23 -13.52 17.05 18.25
C PHE A 23 -12.66 16.62 17.07
N HIS A 24 -11.35 16.50 17.28
CA HIS A 24 -10.43 15.91 16.31
C HIS A 24 -9.76 14.67 16.92
N SER A 25 -9.47 13.68 16.08
CA SER A 25 -8.81 12.43 16.43
C SER A 25 -7.86 12.04 15.30
N SER A 26 -6.64 11.65 15.66
CA SER A 26 -5.65 11.04 14.77
C SER A 26 -5.74 9.50 14.76
N HIS A 27 -6.56 8.91 15.63
CA HIS A 27 -6.58 7.45 15.83
C HIS A 27 -7.27 6.71 14.67
N THR A 28 -6.67 5.59 14.28
CA THR A 28 -7.09 4.70 13.18
C THR A 28 -8.00 3.56 13.65
N LYS A 29 -7.81 3.04 14.87
CA LYS A 29 -8.70 2.05 15.51
C LYS A 29 -9.63 2.78 16.51
N PRO A 30 -10.93 2.96 16.24
CA PRO A 30 -11.87 3.57 17.19
C PRO A 30 -12.23 2.61 18.34
N SER A 31 -12.26 3.14 19.55
CA SER A 31 -12.49 2.42 20.82
C SER A 31 -13.57 3.12 21.66
N PRO A 32 -14.07 2.53 22.76
CA PRO A 32 -14.90 3.27 23.71
C PRO A 32 -14.21 4.56 24.20
N GLU A 33 -12.89 4.52 24.36
CA GLU A 33 -12.01 5.62 24.79
C GLU A 33 -11.86 6.71 23.73
N GLN A 34 -11.79 6.31 22.45
CA GLN A 34 -11.64 7.16 21.28
C GLN A 34 -12.77 6.86 20.28
N PRO A 35 -14.03 7.26 20.58
CA PRO A 35 -15.18 6.93 19.75
C PRO A 35 -15.22 7.75 18.46
N ILE A 36 -16.02 7.29 17.49
CA ILE A 36 -16.36 8.05 16.29
C ILE A 36 -17.29 9.22 16.66
N MET A 37 -18.28 8.95 17.53
CA MET A 37 -19.22 9.95 18.03
C MET A 37 -19.74 9.58 19.42
N VAL A 38 -20.30 10.57 20.12
CA VAL A 38 -20.97 10.40 21.42
C VAL A 38 -22.42 10.84 21.29
N LEU A 39 -23.34 9.93 21.64
CA LEU A 39 -24.78 10.21 21.70
C LEU A 39 -25.20 10.58 23.13
N ASP A 40 -26.26 11.37 23.31
CA ASP A 40 -26.80 11.66 24.65
C ASP A 40 -27.46 10.41 25.26
N ASN A 41 -27.20 10.15 26.53
CA ASN A 41 -27.73 9.01 27.29
C ASN A 41 -28.31 9.41 28.67
N LYS A 42 -28.53 10.72 28.92
CA LYS A 42 -29.05 11.23 30.20
C LYS A 42 -30.44 10.71 30.56
N GLU A 43 -31.29 10.47 29.56
CA GLU A 43 -32.65 9.96 29.76
C GLU A 43 -32.69 8.43 29.91
N ARG A 44 -31.79 7.70 29.25
CA ARG A 44 -31.70 6.23 29.28
C ARG A 44 -30.30 5.74 28.89
N GLN A 45 -29.83 4.69 29.57
CA GLN A 45 -28.68 3.90 29.13
C GLN A 45 -29.06 3.05 27.90
N TRP A 46 -28.29 3.15 26.81
CA TRP A 46 -28.60 2.44 25.56
C TRP A 46 -28.02 1.02 25.52
N LYS A 47 -28.65 0.11 24.76
CA LYS A 47 -28.13 -1.24 24.52
C LYS A 47 -26.81 -1.18 23.72
N HIS A 48 -25.89 -2.11 23.97
CA HIS A 48 -24.59 -2.20 23.28
C HIS A 48 -24.70 -2.28 21.74
N HIS A 49 -25.83 -2.78 21.22
CA HIS A 49 -26.19 -2.70 19.81
C HIS A 49 -27.54 -2.01 19.66
N SER A 50 -27.58 -0.91 18.91
CA SER A 50 -28.81 -0.19 18.57
C SER A 50 -28.92 -0.07 17.04
N CYS A 51 -30.04 -0.52 16.47
CA CYS A 51 -30.30 -0.52 15.03
C CYS A 51 -31.30 0.60 14.67
N GLY A 52 -30.94 1.50 13.76
CA GLY A 52 -31.71 2.72 13.49
C GLY A 52 -31.17 3.54 12.32
N VAL A 53 -31.65 4.77 12.19
CA VAL A 53 -31.38 5.69 11.08
C VAL A 53 -31.06 7.08 11.64
N PHE A 54 -30.07 7.76 11.07
CA PHE A 54 -29.77 9.15 11.44
C PHE A 54 -30.79 10.14 10.83
N THR A 55 -30.98 11.28 11.48
CA THR A 55 -31.85 12.38 11.03
C THR A 55 -31.05 13.55 10.47
N ASN A 56 -31.56 14.18 9.40
CA ASN A 56 -30.85 15.26 8.69
C ASN A 56 -30.64 16.51 9.59
N PRO A 57 -29.43 17.12 9.60
CA PRO A 57 -29.04 18.26 10.43
C PRO A 57 -29.78 19.60 10.26
N VAL A 58 -30.92 19.71 9.56
CA VAL A 58 -31.62 21.02 9.41
C VAL A 58 -31.99 21.68 10.76
N ASN A 59 -32.34 20.88 11.77
CA ASN A 59 -32.78 21.40 13.09
C ASN A 59 -32.05 20.78 14.30
N ARG A 60 -31.81 19.46 14.29
CA ARG A 60 -31.26 18.67 15.40
C ARG A 60 -30.80 17.34 14.82
N THR A 61 -29.54 16.94 15.03
CA THR A 61 -29.03 15.66 14.50
C THR A 61 -29.11 14.59 15.58
N ALA A 62 -29.98 13.61 15.35
CA ALA A 62 -30.21 12.51 16.27
C ALA A 62 -30.27 11.15 15.53
N PHE A 63 -30.03 10.08 16.28
CA PHE A 63 -30.20 8.70 15.85
C PHE A 63 -31.58 8.20 16.30
N ASP A 64 -32.45 7.87 15.34
CA ASP A 64 -33.78 7.30 15.58
C ASP A 64 -33.70 5.76 15.47
N PHE A 65 -34.04 5.04 16.53
CA PHE A 65 -33.99 3.58 16.59
C PHE A 65 -35.24 3.00 17.26
N LYS A 66 -35.39 1.67 17.17
CA LYS A 66 -36.50 0.95 17.79
C LYS A 66 -35.99 -0.14 18.71
N GLU A 67 -36.59 -0.20 19.90
CA GLU A 67 -36.44 -1.30 20.84
C GLU A 67 -37.83 -1.87 21.19
N GLU A 68 -37.85 -2.90 22.03
CA GLU A 68 -39.08 -3.58 22.48
C GLU A 68 -40.05 -2.63 23.21
N ASP A 69 -39.53 -1.59 23.86
CA ASP A 69 -40.30 -0.58 24.58
C ASP A 69 -40.86 0.55 23.67
N GLY A 70 -40.44 0.62 22.39
CA GLY A 70 -40.91 1.61 21.42
C GLY A 70 -39.83 2.26 20.56
N ASN A 71 -40.14 3.44 20.00
CA ASN A 71 -39.18 4.27 19.27
C ASN A 71 -38.38 5.13 20.25
N HIS A 72 -37.09 5.28 20.02
CA HIS A 72 -36.19 6.13 20.79
C HIS A 72 -35.35 7.02 19.86
N THR A 73 -34.97 8.20 20.36
CA THR A 73 -34.19 9.21 19.63
C THR A 73 -33.05 9.67 20.53
N ALA A 74 -31.80 9.54 20.09
CA ALA A 74 -30.63 9.97 20.84
C ALA A 74 -29.84 11.05 20.07
N ASP A 75 -29.65 12.23 20.65
CA ASP A 75 -28.91 13.33 20.04
C ASP A 75 -27.43 13.00 19.84
N VAL A 76 -26.84 13.45 18.73
CA VAL A 76 -25.38 13.53 18.61
C VAL A 76 -24.89 14.73 19.44
N VAL A 77 -23.99 14.49 20.40
CA VAL A 77 -23.41 15.50 21.29
C VAL A 77 -22.00 15.88 20.86
N LYS A 78 -21.20 14.87 20.48
CA LYS A 78 -19.83 15.01 19.97
C LYS A 78 -19.65 14.13 18.74
N ILE A 79 -18.84 14.56 17.77
CA ILE A 79 -18.38 13.72 16.65
C ILE A 79 -16.96 14.10 16.22
N ASP A 80 -16.18 13.14 15.75
CA ASP A 80 -14.91 13.43 15.07
C ASP A 80 -15.19 14.23 13.79
N SER A 81 -14.52 15.37 13.68
CA SER A 81 -14.35 16.21 12.49
C SER A 81 -14.36 15.47 11.14
N ARG A 82 -13.69 14.31 11.05
CA ARG A 82 -13.57 13.48 9.84
C ARG A 82 -14.91 12.91 9.38
N PHE A 83 -15.77 12.52 10.32
CA PHE A 83 -17.03 11.82 10.09
C PHE A 83 -18.24 12.73 9.88
N THR A 84 -18.09 14.05 10.04
CA THR A 84 -19.18 15.04 9.88
C THR A 84 -19.92 14.93 8.53
N SER A 85 -19.20 14.70 7.43
CA SER A 85 -19.80 14.48 6.11
C SER A 85 -20.55 13.14 6.02
N LEU A 86 -20.00 12.07 6.58
CA LEU A 86 -20.61 10.73 6.57
C LEU A 86 -21.91 10.69 7.38
N LEU A 87 -21.90 11.30 8.59
CA LEU A 87 -23.10 11.44 9.42
C LEU A 87 -24.23 12.15 8.67
N LYS A 88 -23.91 13.24 7.96
CA LYS A 88 -24.91 13.93 7.13
C LYS A 88 -25.44 13.04 6.02
N TRP A 89 -24.56 12.34 5.29
CA TRP A 89 -24.98 11.45 4.20
C TRP A 89 -25.84 10.28 4.68
N LEU A 90 -25.51 9.65 5.81
CA LEU A 90 -26.35 8.62 6.44
C LEU A 90 -27.78 9.14 6.75
N GLY A 91 -27.89 10.39 7.20
CA GLY A 91 -29.17 11.03 7.49
C GLY A 91 -29.95 11.51 6.25
N ASP A 92 -29.26 11.97 5.21
CA ASP A 92 -29.84 12.36 3.92
C ASP A 92 -30.33 11.13 3.13
N SER A 93 -29.53 10.06 3.10
CA SER A 93 -29.83 8.80 2.41
C SER A 93 -30.70 7.82 3.21
N ARG A 94 -31.00 8.14 4.49
CA ARG A 94 -31.85 7.34 5.40
C ARG A 94 -31.40 5.87 5.57
N ILE A 95 -30.09 5.65 5.64
CA ILE A 95 -29.48 4.33 5.72
C ILE A 95 -29.69 3.71 7.12
N ASN A 96 -30.03 2.41 7.16
CA ASN A 96 -30.26 1.67 8.39
C ASN A 96 -28.93 1.10 8.90
N VAL A 97 -28.44 1.62 10.03
CA VAL A 97 -27.16 1.20 10.62
C VAL A 97 -27.35 0.58 12.01
N ARG A 98 -26.47 -0.37 12.33
CA ARG A 98 -26.22 -0.82 13.70
C ARG A 98 -25.06 -0.03 14.28
N LEU A 99 -25.32 0.74 15.33
CA LEU A 99 -24.29 1.34 16.16
C LEU A 99 -23.88 0.33 17.24
N SER A 100 -22.57 0.21 17.46
CA SER A 100 -22.00 -0.51 18.61
C SER A 100 -21.21 0.46 19.47
N GLY A 101 -21.45 0.42 20.78
CA GLY A 101 -20.94 1.42 21.70
C GLY A 101 -21.09 1.06 23.18
N THR A 102 -20.61 1.95 24.03
CA THR A 102 -20.58 1.77 25.50
C THR A 102 -21.06 3.04 26.19
N ASN A 103 -21.91 2.90 27.21
CA ASN A 103 -22.35 4.04 28.02
C ASN A 103 -21.23 4.55 28.92
N ARG A 104 -21.14 5.88 29.03
CA ARG A 104 -20.19 6.62 29.87
C ARG A 104 -20.91 7.77 30.57
N GLU A 105 -20.20 8.45 31.47
CA GLU A 105 -20.67 9.64 32.18
C GLU A 105 -20.88 10.85 31.23
N ASP A 106 -20.15 10.91 30.10
CA ASP A 106 -20.24 12.00 29.12
C ASP A 106 -21.12 11.68 27.89
N GLY A 107 -21.73 10.49 27.87
CA GLY A 107 -22.65 10.03 26.82
C GLY A 107 -22.47 8.56 26.44
N TYR A 108 -23.07 8.12 25.34
CA TYR A 108 -22.87 6.80 24.76
C TYR A 108 -21.82 6.87 23.64
N ALA A 109 -20.65 6.30 23.90
CA ALA A 109 -19.50 6.29 22.99
C ALA A 109 -19.69 5.24 21.89
N VAL A 110 -19.95 5.70 20.67
CA VAL A 110 -20.12 4.87 19.47
C VAL A 110 -18.77 4.71 18.79
N TYR A 111 -18.26 3.48 18.75
CA TYR A 111 -16.95 3.17 18.17
C TYR A 111 -17.02 2.27 16.94
N ARG A 112 -18.18 1.70 16.61
CA ARG A 112 -18.37 0.87 15.39
C ARG A 112 -19.76 1.08 14.80
N ILE A 113 -19.80 1.26 13.49
CA ILE A 113 -21.02 1.48 12.68
C ILE A 113 -20.98 0.42 11.57
N ARG A 114 -22.08 -0.29 11.34
CA ARG A 114 -22.26 -1.18 10.19
C ARG A 114 -23.64 -0.99 9.58
N GLU A 115 -23.81 -1.31 8.31
CA GLU A 115 -25.13 -1.31 7.68
C GLU A 115 -25.96 -2.51 8.15
N THR A 116 -27.28 -2.41 8.01
CA THR A 116 -28.22 -3.48 8.33
C THR A 116 -29.27 -3.60 7.25
N ALA A 117 -29.42 -4.80 6.70
CA ALA A 117 -30.51 -5.11 5.79
C ALA A 117 -31.87 -4.85 6.46
N PHE A 118 -32.79 -4.24 5.71
CA PHE A 118 -34.11 -3.85 6.20
C PHE A 118 -34.88 -5.07 6.74
N GLY A 119 -35.19 -5.08 8.04
CA GLY A 119 -35.82 -6.22 8.72
C GLY A 119 -34.87 -7.13 9.51
N GLY A 120 -33.58 -6.77 9.67
CA GLY A 120 -32.68 -7.40 10.65
C GLY A 120 -32.07 -8.74 10.25
N GLY A 121 -32.25 -9.18 9.00
CA GLY A 121 -31.63 -10.40 8.47
C GLY A 121 -30.12 -10.25 8.25
N THR A 122 -29.34 -11.24 8.67
CA THR A 122 -27.87 -11.28 8.51
C THR A 122 -27.45 -11.74 7.11
N LYS A 123 -27.94 -11.07 6.06
CA LYS A 123 -27.33 -11.11 4.73
C LYS A 123 -26.59 -9.79 4.52
N LEU A 124 -25.28 -9.86 4.35
CA LEU A 124 -24.50 -8.69 3.95
C LEU A 124 -24.96 -8.27 2.55
N SER A 125 -25.26 -6.99 2.39
CA SER A 125 -25.38 -6.38 1.06
C SER A 125 -23.98 -6.00 0.56
N ALA A 126 -23.83 -5.82 -0.76
CA ALA A 126 -22.65 -5.15 -1.32
C ALA A 126 -22.54 -3.68 -0.86
N GLU A 127 -23.58 -3.15 -0.21
CA GLU A 127 -23.63 -1.80 0.37
C GLU A 127 -22.92 -1.69 1.74
N ASP A 128 -22.89 -2.76 2.56
CA ASP A 128 -22.19 -2.76 3.87
C ASP A 128 -20.67 -2.58 3.67
N GLY A 129 -20.12 -3.15 2.59
CA GLY A 129 -18.74 -2.92 2.14
C GLY A 129 -18.47 -1.47 1.76
N PHE A 130 -19.46 -0.72 1.25
CA PHE A 130 -19.29 0.70 0.94
C PHE A 130 -19.19 1.51 2.23
N LEU A 131 -20.12 1.32 3.17
CA LEU A 131 -20.09 2.05 4.45
C LEU A 131 -18.80 1.74 5.23
N GLN A 132 -18.35 0.48 5.23
CA GLN A 132 -17.14 0.04 5.91
C GLN A 132 -15.87 0.64 5.25
N PHE A 133 -15.72 0.56 3.93
CA PHE A 133 -14.64 1.23 3.17
C PHE A 133 -14.63 2.75 3.41
N MET A 134 -15.81 3.37 3.46
CA MET A 134 -15.96 4.80 3.74
C MET A 134 -15.53 5.19 5.16
N ILE A 135 -15.70 4.30 6.15
CA ILE A 135 -15.27 4.50 7.54
C ILE A 135 -13.74 4.34 7.63
N GLU A 136 -13.20 3.25 7.09
CA GLU A 136 -11.75 2.97 7.06
C GLU A 136 -10.99 4.11 6.37
N ARG A 137 -11.48 4.58 5.23
CA ARG A 137 -10.88 5.70 4.49
C ARG A 137 -10.87 7.02 5.26
N LEU A 138 -11.80 7.22 6.19
CA LEU A 138 -11.81 8.38 7.09
C LEU A 138 -10.88 8.16 8.30
N LEU A 139 -10.80 6.93 8.83
CA LEU A 139 -9.91 6.57 9.94
C LEU A 139 -8.43 6.68 9.57
N GLU A 140 -8.05 6.30 8.35
CA GLU A 140 -6.69 6.48 7.80
C GLU A 140 -6.36 7.94 7.44
N SER A 141 -7.35 8.85 7.46
CA SER A 141 -7.10 10.25 7.13
C SER A 141 -6.64 11.03 8.37
N ASN A 142 -5.37 11.44 8.36
CA ASN A 142 -4.75 12.19 9.45
C ASN A 142 -4.96 13.70 9.31
N ALA A 143 -5.17 14.38 10.44
CA ALA A 143 -4.34 15.55 10.73
C ALA A 143 -3.26 15.12 11.76
N PRO A 144 -2.10 15.80 11.83
CA PRO A 144 -0.99 15.41 12.72
C PRO A 144 -1.31 15.79 14.18
N ALA A 145 -0.85 15.08 15.22
CA ALA A 145 -0.12 13.81 15.34
C ALA A 145 -0.40 13.27 16.79
N GLU A 146 0.27 12.29 17.45
CA GLU A 146 1.49 11.50 17.22
C GLU A 146 1.19 9.98 17.43
N ALA A 147 2.12 9.17 17.95
CA ALA A 147 2.11 7.70 17.98
C ALA A 147 1.94 7.12 19.42
N GLU A 148 1.87 5.80 19.68
CA GLU A 148 1.97 4.60 18.80
C GLU A 148 0.59 3.85 18.75
N GLU A 149 0.31 2.55 18.93
CA GLU A 149 1.03 1.31 19.35
C GLU A 149 0.22 0.06 18.86
N ASP A 150 0.81 -1.15 18.87
CA ASP A 150 0.22 -2.43 18.37
C ASP A 150 -0.73 -3.13 19.41
N GLU A 151 -1.63 -4.08 19.11
CA GLU A 151 -1.48 -5.34 18.34
C GLU A 151 -2.77 -5.84 17.61
N GLU A 152 -2.60 -6.99 16.94
CA GLU A 152 -3.55 -7.98 16.39
C GLU A 152 -4.59 -7.58 15.30
N GLN A 153 -5.07 -8.64 14.63
CA GLN A 153 -5.64 -8.67 13.28
C GLN A 153 -7.14 -9.02 13.26
N GLU A 154 -7.86 -8.53 12.25
CA GLU A 154 -8.99 -9.26 11.64
C GLU A 154 -9.02 -8.90 10.14
N GLU A 155 -9.04 -9.91 9.26
CA GLU A 155 -8.95 -9.73 7.80
C GLU A 155 -10.30 -10.03 7.11
N ASN A 156 -10.42 -9.67 5.83
CA ASN A 156 -11.53 -10.00 4.91
C ASN A 156 -12.85 -9.22 5.11
N GLY A 157 -12.83 -7.97 4.66
CA GLY A 157 -13.88 -7.48 3.75
C GLY A 157 -13.43 -7.62 2.29
N ASP A 158 -14.35 -7.84 1.35
CA ASP A 158 -14.04 -7.82 -0.09
C ASP A 158 -13.42 -6.46 -0.50
N GLU A 159 -12.47 -6.45 -1.44
CA GLU A 159 -11.99 -5.21 -2.08
C GLU A 159 -13.14 -4.53 -2.85
N MET A 160 -13.92 -3.67 -2.20
CA MET A 160 -15.00 -2.95 -2.86
C MET A 160 -14.45 -1.85 -3.79
N LYS A 161 -14.25 -2.20 -5.05
CA LYS A 161 -13.77 -1.27 -6.07
C LYS A 161 -14.88 -0.30 -6.47
N LEU A 162 -14.61 1.00 -6.32
CA LEU A 162 -15.53 2.11 -6.64
C LEU A 162 -15.79 2.15 -8.15
N THR A 163 -16.79 1.40 -8.60
CA THR A 163 -17.08 1.17 -10.02
C THR A 163 -18.36 1.88 -10.47
N SER A 164 -19.32 2.10 -9.58
CA SER A 164 -20.57 2.79 -9.90
C SER A 164 -20.45 4.32 -9.78
N ILE A 165 -21.08 5.04 -10.71
CA ILE A 165 -21.17 6.52 -10.68
C ILE A 165 -21.79 7.02 -9.37
N GLN A 166 -22.73 6.26 -8.79
CA GLN A 166 -23.41 6.65 -7.56
C GLN A 166 -22.46 6.54 -6.36
N SER A 167 -21.81 5.39 -6.17
CA SER A 167 -20.79 5.18 -5.14
C SER A 167 -19.65 6.21 -5.22
N ILE A 168 -19.23 6.60 -6.43
CA ILE A 168 -18.23 7.65 -6.66
C ILE A 168 -18.76 9.04 -6.24
N THR A 169 -20.05 9.32 -6.45
CA THR A 169 -20.71 10.58 -6.03
C THR A 169 -20.85 10.64 -4.51
N ASP A 170 -21.21 9.54 -3.88
CA ASP A 170 -21.35 9.41 -2.42
C ASP A 170 -19.98 9.49 -1.72
N PHE A 171 -18.95 8.83 -2.28
CA PHE A 171 -17.56 8.97 -1.84
C PHE A 171 -17.12 10.43 -1.86
N MET A 172 -17.33 11.13 -2.98
CA MET A 172 -16.94 12.54 -3.13
C MET A 172 -17.71 13.51 -2.21
N THR A 173 -18.87 13.09 -1.72
CA THR A 173 -19.66 13.81 -0.71
C THR A 173 -19.11 13.56 0.70
N CYS A 174 -18.75 12.32 1.00
CA CYS A 174 -18.33 11.87 2.33
C CYS A 174 -16.81 12.05 2.58
N ALA A 175 -15.98 11.28 1.89
CA ALA A 175 -14.52 11.25 2.03
C ALA A 175 -13.80 12.04 0.92
N GLY A 176 -14.50 12.79 0.08
CA GLY A 176 -13.87 13.68 -0.92
C GLY A 176 -12.97 14.80 -0.35
N LYS A 177 -12.70 14.83 0.96
CA LYS A 177 -11.63 15.61 1.61
C LYS A 177 -10.30 14.83 1.75
N THR A 178 -10.31 13.50 1.67
CA THR A 178 -9.13 12.61 1.72
C THR A 178 -8.46 12.44 0.36
N LEU A 179 -8.65 13.42 -0.54
CA LEU A 179 -8.03 13.50 -1.86
C LEU A 179 -7.24 14.81 -1.93
N PRO A 180 -6.00 14.80 -2.44
CA PRO A 180 -5.28 16.01 -2.83
C PRO A 180 -6.14 16.93 -3.71
N ASP A 181 -6.10 18.25 -3.49
CA ASP A 181 -7.07 19.17 -4.12
C ASP A 181 -7.04 19.16 -5.67
N ASN A 182 -5.89 18.86 -6.28
CA ASN A 182 -5.77 18.68 -7.73
C ASN A 182 -6.53 17.43 -8.21
N ILE A 183 -6.35 16.29 -7.53
CA ILE A 183 -7.09 15.03 -7.78
C ILE A 183 -8.58 15.26 -7.50
N ARG A 184 -8.95 15.95 -6.42
CA ARG A 184 -10.33 16.28 -6.05
C ARG A 184 -11.04 17.12 -7.12
N LEU A 185 -10.36 18.11 -7.70
CA LEU A 185 -10.87 18.91 -8.82
C LEU A 185 -11.00 18.07 -10.10
N TRP A 186 -10.00 17.23 -10.38
CA TRP A 186 -10.00 16.30 -11.50
C TRP A 186 -11.15 15.28 -11.41
N THR A 187 -11.42 14.72 -10.22
CA THR A 187 -12.53 13.78 -9.99
C THR A 187 -13.87 14.44 -10.27
N ARG A 188 -14.08 15.69 -9.85
CA ARG A 188 -15.31 16.45 -10.16
C ARG A 188 -15.52 16.63 -11.67
N ARG A 189 -14.44 16.90 -12.43
CA ARG A 189 -14.49 17.02 -13.90
C ARG A 189 -14.82 15.67 -14.56
N ASN A 190 -14.10 14.61 -14.19
CA ASN A 190 -14.30 13.28 -14.75
C ASN A 190 -15.69 12.70 -14.41
N LEU A 191 -16.23 13.00 -13.22
CA LEU A 191 -17.59 12.59 -12.82
C LEU A 191 -18.68 13.29 -13.65
N ALA A 192 -18.46 14.55 -14.06
CA ALA A 192 -19.36 15.24 -14.98
C ALA A 192 -19.33 14.61 -16.38
N VAL A 193 -18.13 14.30 -16.90
CA VAL A 193 -17.95 13.57 -18.18
C VAL A 193 -18.63 12.20 -18.13
N ALA A 194 -18.38 11.40 -17.09
CA ALA A 194 -18.96 10.07 -16.90
C ALA A 194 -20.51 10.08 -16.81
N ARG A 195 -21.12 11.20 -16.36
CA ARG A 195 -22.56 11.41 -16.28
C ARG A 195 -23.19 12.03 -17.53
N SER A 196 -22.42 12.64 -18.43
CA SER A 196 -22.99 13.38 -19.56
C SER A 196 -23.53 12.46 -20.66
N SER A 197 -24.78 12.68 -21.06
CA SER A 197 -25.39 12.02 -22.23
C SER A 197 -24.88 12.57 -23.58
N GLU A 198 -24.19 13.71 -23.56
CA GLU A 198 -23.63 14.37 -24.76
C GLU A 198 -22.27 13.77 -25.16
N VAL A 199 -21.64 13.02 -24.25
CA VAL A 199 -20.31 12.43 -24.41
C VAL A 199 -20.40 10.99 -24.96
N SER A 200 -19.42 10.63 -25.78
CA SER A 200 -19.30 9.29 -26.37
C SER A 200 -19.30 8.19 -25.30
N GLN A 201 -19.79 6.99 -25.64
CA GLN A 201 -19.80 5.87 -24.69
C GLN A 201 -18.38 5.46 -24.28
N GLU A 202 -17.44 5.50 -25.24
CA GLU A 202 -16.03 5.17 -25.05
C GLU A 202 -15.37 6.14 -24.04
N GLU A 203 -15.46 7.45 -24.27
CA GLU A 203 -14.92 8.47 -23.36
C GLU A 203 -15.54 8.39 -21.95
N ARG A 204 -16.84 8.06 -21.84
CA ARG A 204 -17.48 7.76 -20.55
C ARG A 204 -16.90 6.53 -19.88
N HIS A 205 -16.64 5.44 -20.61
CA HIS A 205 -15.99 4.25 -20.05
C HIS A 205 -14.55 4.55 -19.60
N HIS A 206 -13.78 5.34 -20.37
CA HIS A 206 -12.44 5.80 -19.96
C HIS A 206 -12.50 6.67 -18.69
N ALA A 207 -13.45 7.62 -18.60
CA ALA A 207 -13.66 8.43 -17.41
C ALA A 207 -14.03 7.58 -16.18
N GLN A 208 -14.94 6.61 -16.32
CA GLN A 208 -15.33 5.67 -15.25
C GLN A 208 -14.13 4.81 -14.79
N ARG A 209 -13.34 4.24 -15.71
CA ARG A 209 -12.16 3.44 -15.39
C ARG A 209 -11.08 4.28 -14.68
N ALA A 210 -10.82 5.49 -15.16
CA ALA A 210 -9.86 6.40 -14.52
C ALA A 210 -10.32 6.80 -13.10
N LEU A 211 -11.61 7.16 -12.93
CA LEU A 211 -12.19 7.45 -11.60
C LEU A 211 -12.04 6.27 -10.65
N SER A 212 -12.34 5.04 -11.09
CA SER A 212 -12.24 3.85 -10.25
C SER A 212 -10.81 3.64 -9.74
N ILE A 213 -9.82 3.69 -10.64
CA ILE A 213 -8.40 3.57 -10.28
C ILE A 213 -7.99 4.66 -9.27
N MET A 214 -8.28 5.93 -9.56
CA MET A 214 -7.82 7.07 -8.76
C MET A 214 -8.41 7.12 -7.34
N LEU A 215 -9.63 6.60 -7.16
CA LEU A 215 -10.37 6.68 -5.90
C LEU A 215 -10.16 5.47 -4.99
N ASN A 216 -9.90 4.29 -5.57
CA ASN A 216 -9.50 3.11 -4.79
C ASN A 216 -8.16 3.35 -4.07
N ILE A 217 -7.24 4.12 -4.67
CA ILE A 217 -5.93 4.46 -4.06
C ILE A 217 -6.13 5.30 -2.79
N GLN A 218 -5.58 4.82 -1.67
CA GLN A 218 -5.45 5.50 -0.38
C GLN A 218 -4.35 6.58 -0.47
N TRP A 219 -4.77 7.82 -0.69
CA TRP A 219 -3.90 9.01 -0.62
C TRP A 219 -3.60 9.33 0.85
N LYS A 220 -2.53 8.74 1.37
CA LYS A 220 -2.05 8.90 2.75
C LYS A 220 -1.10 10.11 2.85
N ASN A 221 -0.93 10.63 4.06
CA ASN A 221 0.05 11.69 4.31
C ASN A 221 1.47 11.10 4.33
N ASN A 222 2.49 11.98 4.23
CA ASN A 222 3.91 11.60 4.26
C ASN A 222 4.42 11.18 5.66
N TYR A 223 3.55 10.72 6.56
CA TYR A 223 3.93 10.20 7.88
C TYR A 223 4.25 8.72 7.78
N PHE A 224 5.33 8.29 8.44
CA PHE A 224 5.77 6.90 8.52
C PHE A 224 6.02 6.52 9.98
N GLU A 225 5.47 5.37 10.38
CA GLU A 225 5.60 4.80 11.72
C GLU A 225 7.07 4.44 12.03
N ALA A 226 7.40 4.33 13.32
CA ALA A 226 8.75 3.94 13.72
C ALA A 226 9.03 2.45 13.41
N ILE A 227 10.15 2.18 12.76
CA ILE A 227 10.61 0.82 12.44
C ILE A 227 11.61 0.40 13.51
N ASP A 228 11.40 -0.72 14.20
CA ASP A 228 12.40 -1.22 15.17
C ASP A 228 13.77 -1.45 14.48
N PRO A 229 14.83 -0.75 14.90
CA PRO A 229 16.17 -0.94 14.33
C PRO A 229 16.77 -2.31 14.61
N VAL A 230 16.33 -3.01 15.68
CA VAL A 230 16.84 -4.35 16.04
C VAL A 230 16.28 -5.39 15.08
N GLU A 231 14.95 -5.42 14.89
CA GLU A 231 14.28 -6.23 13.88
C GLU A 231 14.77 -5.90 12.46
N ALA A 232 14.91 -4.62 12.11
CA ALA A 232 15.48 -4.21 10.84
C ALA A 232 16.90 -4.76 10.61
N ARG A 233 17.73 -4.79 11.66
CA ARG A 233 19.08 -5.38 11.60
C ARG A 233 19.02 -6.89 11.45
N ARG A 234 18.13 -7.59 12.18
CA ARG A 234 17.90 -9.04 12.05
C ARG A 234 17.52 -9.42 10.62
N ILE A 235 16.56 -8.70 10.03
CA ILE A 235 16.10 -8.92 8.66
C ILE A 235 17.24 -8.77 7.62
N LEU A 236 18.21 -7.88 7.86
CA LEU A 236 19.40 -7.75 7.02
C LEU A 236 20.45 -8.84 7.25
N ASP A 237 20.61 -9.31 8.49
CA ASP A 237 21.55 -10.40 8.83
C ASP A 237 21.08 -11.78 8.35
N GLU A 238 19.76 -11.98 8.20
CA GLU A 238 19.17 -13.22 7.69
C GLU A 238 19.24 -13.35 6.16
N GLU A 239 19.20 -12.24 5.41
CA GLU A 239 19.33 -12.25 3.94
C GLU A 239 20.78 -12.12 3.45
N LEU A 240 21.67 -11.49 4.24
CA LEU A 240 22.98 -11.04 3.77
C LEU A 240 24.10 -11.51 4.70
N TYR A 241 25.02 -12.33 4.20
CA TYR A 241 26.25 -12.63 4.93
C TYR A 241 27.25 -11.46 4.86
N GLY A 242 27.92 -11.17 5.98
CA GLY A 242 28.92 -10.10 6.04
C GLY A 242 28.34 -8.73 5.68
N MET A 243 28.97 -8.02 4.72
CA MET A 243 28.50 -6.74 4.19
C MET A 243 28.19 -5.64 5.23
N GLU A 244 28.88 -5.65 6.37
CA GLU A 244 28.61 -4.76 7.52
C GLU A 244 28.49 -3.28 7.18
N ARG A 245 29.32 -2.77 6.25
CA ARG A 245 29.29 -1.36 5.83
C ARG A 245 28.01 -1.01 5.04
N VAL A 246 27.45 -1.97 4.30
CA VAL A 246 26.17 -1.83 3.57
C VAL A 246 25.01 -1.90 4.56
N LYS A 247 24.99 -2.90 5.46
CA LYS A 247 23.97 -3.05 6.51
C LYS A 247 23.90 -1.81 7.39
N GLN A 248 25.04 -1.33 7.88
CA GLN A 248 25.14 -0.12 8.69
C GLN A 248 24.55 1.10 7.95
N ARG A 249 24.82 1.26 6.65
CA ARG A 249 24.31 2.38 5.85
C ARG A 249 22.80 2.34 5.63
N ILE A 250 22.22 1.13 5.56
CA ILE A 250 20.77 0.92 5.52
C ILE A 250 20.15 1.29 6.88
N ILE A 251 20.72 0.82 7.99
CA ILE A 251 20.26 1.16 9.35
C ILE A 251 20.33 2.68 9.61
N GLU A 252 21.39 3.37 9.18
CA GLU A 252 21.47 4.84 9.23
C GLU A 252 20.27 5.52 8.54
N THR A 253 19.82 4.96 7.41
CA THR A 253 18.68 5.49 6.64
C THR A 253 17.35 5.25 7.37
N ILE A 254 17.20 4.09 8.03
CA ILE A 254 16.01 3.76 8.82
C ILE A 254 15.94 4.62 10.10
N ILE A 255 17.07 4.82 10.79
CA ILE A 255 17.17 5.74 11.93
C ILE A 255 16.83 7.18 11.52
N GLN A 256 17.19 7.61 10.31
CA GLN A 256 16.73 8.90 9.77
C GLN A 256 15.20 8.95 9.60
N ILE A 257 14.60 7.92 8.99
CA ILE A 257 13.13 7.83 8.79
C ILE A 257 12.41 7.88 10.14
N ASN A 258 12.82 7.06 11.12
CA ASN A 258 12.26 7.07 12.46
C ASN A 258 12.36 8.43 13.16
N ARG A 259 13.39 9.23 12.83
CA ARG A 259 13.63 10.52 13.49
C ARG A 259 12.86 11.67 12.85
N THR A 260 12.48 11.57 11.57
CA THR A 260 11.69 12.61 10.88
C THR A 260 10.25 12.20 10.63
N HIS A 261 9.91 10.91 10.79
CA HIS A 261 8.66 10.28 10.35
C HIS A 261 8.33 10.55 8.87
N THR A 262 9.36 10.74 8.03
CA THR A 262 9.24 11.02 6.59
C THR A 262 10.31 10.26 5.81
N LEU A 263 10.01 9.87 4.58
CA LEU A 263 11.04 9.35 3.67
C LEU A 263 12.15 10.40 3.42
N PRO A 264 13.41 9.99 3.22
CA PRO A 264 14.49 10.89 2.79
C PRO A 264 14.22 11.45 1.39
N ALA A 265 14.70 12.67 1.13
CA ALA A 265 14.60 13.32 -0.18
C ALA A 265 15.46 12.67 -1.30
N TYR A 266 16.19 11.60 -0.97
CA TYR A 266 17.02 10.82 -1.88
C TYR A 266 16.68 9.33 -1.73
N GLY A 267 16.60 8.62 -2.85
CA GLY A 267 16.49 7.16 -2.86
C GLY A 267 17.79 6.46 -2.45
N LEU A 268 17.78 5.13 -2.45
CA LEU A 268 19.02 4.33 -2.39
C LEU A 268 19.44 3.92 -3.80
N LEU A 269 20.74 3.99 -4.13
CA LEU A 269 21.30 3.41 -5.35
C LEU A 269 22.39 2.40 -4.99
N LEU A 270 22.08 1.14 -5.23
CA LEU A 270 22.93 -0.02 -4.95
C LEU A 270 23.79 -0.33 -6.18
N ILE A 271 25.08 0.01 -6.13
CA ILE A 271 26.03 -0.19 -7.24
C ILE A 271 26.98 -1.33 -6.90
N GLY A 272 27.29 -2.22 -7.84
CA GLY A 272 28.33 -3.24 -7.65
C GLY A 272 28.29 -4.32 -8.73
N PRO A 273 29.18 -5.33 -8.69
CA PRO A 273 29.21 -6.40 -9.68
C PRO A 273 27.90 -7.19 -9.83
N ALA A 274 27.78 -7.96 -10.91
CA ALA A 274 26.66 -8.86 -11.10
C ALA A 274 26.68 -9.97 -10.04
N GLY A 275 25.50 -10.39 -9.56
CA GLY A 275 25.39 -11.50 -8.62
C GLY A 275 25.81 -11.22 -7.17
N THR A 276 26.09 -9.97 -6.75
CA THR A 276 26.47 -9.65 -5.36
C THR A 276 25.31 -9.58 -4.36
N GLY A 277 24.06 -9.75 -4.81
CA GLY A 277 22.86 -9.69 -3.95
C GLY A 277 22.09 -8.37 -4.00
N LYS A 278 22.46 -7.41 -4.86
CA LYS A 278 21.83 -6.07 -4.97
C LYS A 278 20.30 -6.05 -4.89
N SER A 279 19.62 -6.93 -5.63
CA SER A 279 18.15 -7.00 -5.61
C SER A 279 17.60 -7.64 -4.33
N GLN A 280 18.30 -8.59 -3.71
CA GLN A 280 17.93 -9.15 -2.40
C GLN A 280 17.99 -8.06 -1.32
N ILE A 281 19.02 -7.20 -1.35
CA ILE A 281 19.13 -6.01 -0.49
C ILE A 281 17.94 -5.07 -0.72
N ALA A 282 17.57 -4.78 -1.98
CA ALA A 282 16.43 -3.90 -2.29
C ALA A 282 15.10 -4.45 -1.76
N TYR A 283 14.83 -5.75 -1.91
CA TYR A 283 13.64 -6.39 -1.34
C TYR A 283 13.68 -6.43 0.19
N ALA A 284 14.84 -6.65 0.82
CA ALA A 284 14.99 -6.60 2.27
C ALA A 284 14.67 -5.21 2.82
N VAL A 285 15.16 -4.13 2.19
CA VAL A 285 14.80 -2.75 2.59
C VAL A 285 13.31 -2.48 2.41
N ALA A 286 12.70 -2.91 1.30
CA ALA A 286 11.25 -2.76 1.09
C ALA A 286 10.43 -3.48 2.18
N ARG A 287 10.84 -4.70 2.56
CA ARG A 287 10.24 -5.48 3.66
C ARG A 287 10.38 -4.78 5.02
N ILE A 288 11.56 -4.21 5.31
CA ILE A 288 11.83 -3.47 6.56
C ILE A 288 10.98 -2.19 6.65
N LEU A 289 10.74 -1.51 5.53
CA LEU A 289 9.89 -0.32 5.48
C LEU A 289 8.39 -0.64 5.69
N LYS A 290 7.97 -1.92 5.71
CA LYS A 290 6.57 -2.38 5.76
C LYS A 290 5.67 -1.81 4.62
N LEU A 291 6.26 -1.27 3.55
CA LEU A 291 5.54 -0.65 2.43
C LEU A 291 5.31 -1.66 1.29
N PRO A 292 4.20 -1.57 0.54
CA PRO A 292 4.05 -2.31 -0.71
C PRO A 292 5.14 -1.88 -1.71
N TRP A 293 5.63 -2.81 -2.54
CA TRP A 293 6.67 -2.52 -3.52
C TRP A 293 6.31 -2.99 -4.94
N THR A 294 6.90 -2.33 -5.94
CA THR A 294 6.80 -2.74 -7.35
C THR A 294 8.15 -2.58 -8.04
N THR A 295 8.48 -3.54 -8.91
CA THR A 295 9.77 -3.58 -9.61
C THR A 295 9.64 -3.00 -11.02
N LEU A 296 10.54 -2.10 -11.40
CA LEU A 296 10.70 -1.56 -12.75
C LEU A 296 12.03 -2.05 -13.33
N ASP A 297 11.97 -2.89 -14.36
CA ASP A 297 13.16 -3.35 -15.08
C ASP A 297 13.49 -2.43 -16.26
N MET A 298 14.65 -1.76 -16.19
CA MET A 298 15.10 -0.84 -17.23
C MET A 298 15.66 -1.53 -18.48
N SER A 299 16.01 -2.83 -18.42
CA SER A 299 16.38 -3.60 -19.62
C SER A 299 15.16 -3.93 -20.49
N SER A 300 13.97 -4.08 -19.88
CA SER A 300 12.70 -4.26 -20.60
C SER A 300 12.07 -2.94 -21.07
N ILE A 301 12.17 -1.86 -20.29
CA ILE A 301 11.44 -0.61 -20.53
C ILE A 301 12.15 0.29 -21.55
N ASN A 302 11.71 0.19 -22.80
CA ASN A 302 12.34 0.84 -23.97
C ASN A 302 11.63 2.12 -24.48
N ASP A 303 10.46 2.46 -23.91
CA ASP A 303 9.65 3.65 -24.28
C ASP A 303 9.05 4.27 -23.01
N SER A 304 9.16 5.60 -22.87
CA SER A 304 8.55 6.38 -21.78
C SER A 304 7.04 6.16 -21.66
N LYS A 305 6.33 5.81 -22.75
CA LYS A 305 4.90 5.46 -22.73
C LYS A 305 4.58 4.18 -21.96
N GLN A 306 5.55 3.30 -21.73
CA GLN A 306 5.32 2.13 -20.86
C GLN A 306 5.19 2.57 -19.40
N LEU A 307 6.05 3.51 -18.96
CA LEU A 307 5.97 4.11 -17.63
C LEU A 307 4.77 5.04 -17.45
N THR A 308 4.40 5.78 -18.52
CA THR A 308 3.47 6.92 -18.46
C THR A 308 2.08 6.70 -19.09
N GLY A 309 1.85 5.56 -19.72
CA GLY A 309 0.56 5.21 -20.32
C GLY A 309 0.28 5.92 -21.65
N SER A 310 -0.94 5.73 -22.14
CA SER A 310 -1.41 6.27 -23.42
C SER A 310 -2.58 7.24 -23.22
N PRO A 311 -2.63 8.39 -23.93
CA PRO A 311 -3.76 9.32 -23.90
C PRO A 311 -5.10 8.66 -24.28
N ARG A 312 -6.20 9.12 -23.68
CA ARG A 312 -7.54 8.53 -23.83
C ARG A 312 -8.14 8.62 -25.24
N ILE A 313 -7.51 9.34 -26.16
CA ILE A 313 -7.90 9.44 -27.57
C ILE A 313 -7.79 8.11 -28.35
N TYR A 314 -7.17 7.09 -27.76
CA TYR A 314 -7.02 5.75 -28.33
C TYR A 314 -7.94 4.76 -27.61
N ALA A 315 -8.74 3.99 -28.36
CA ALA A 315 -9.65 2.97 -27.81
C ALA A 315 -8.97 1.98 -26.84
N ASN A 316 -7.73 1.57 -27.16
CA ASN A 316 -6.93 0.66 -26.34
C ASN A 316 -6.02 1.41 -25.33
N ALA A 317 -6.34 2.66 -24.97
CA ALA A 317 -5.56 3.41 -24.01
C ALA A 317 -5.57 2.76 -22.62
N LYS A 318 -4.42 2.78 -21.95
CA LYS A 318 -4.23 2.28 -20.60
C LYS A 318 -3.30 3.20 -19.80
N PRO A 319 -3.41 3.20 -18.45
CA PRO A 319 -2.39 3.77 -17.56
C PRO A 319 -0.99 3.18 -17.81
N GLY A 320 0.04 3.92 -17.40
CA GLY A 320 1.41 3.45 -17.38
C GLY A 320 1.72 2.56 -16.18
N ILE A 321 2.84 1.85 -16.23
CA ILE A 321 3.26 0.91 -15.17
C ILE A 321 3.35 1.61 -13.80
N ILE A 322 3.73 2.89 -13.75
CA ILE A 322 3.77 3.68 -12.49
C ILE A 322 2.35 3.81 -11.90
N MET A 323 1.36 4.13 -12.72
CA MET A 323 -0.03 4.30 -12.29
C MET A 323 -0.73 2.96 -12.04
N GLU A 324 -0.39 1.91 -12.78
CA GLU A 324 -0.79 0.52 -12.51
C GLU A 324 -0.22 0.05 -11.15
N ALA A 325 1.03 0.40 -10.81
CA ALA A 325 1.64 0.08 -9.51
C ALA A 325 0.93 0.74 -8.32
N PHE A 326 0.63 2.05 -8.39
CA PHE A 326 -0.22 2.71 -7.38
C PHE A 326 -1.60 2.01 -7.25
N SER A 327 -2.20 1.62 -8.38
CA SER A 327 -3.49 0.92 -8.40
C SER A 327 -3.45 -0.51 -7.85
N MET A 328 -2.28 -1.16 -7.83
CA MET A 328 -2.07 -2.50 -7.27
C MET A 328 -1.64 -2.44 -5.80
N ALA A 329 -0.89 -1.41 -5.40
CA ALA A 329 -0.48 -1.18 -4.03
C ALA A 329 -1.63 -0.68 -3.13
N GLY A 330 -2.72 -0.18 -3.73
CA GLY A 330 -3.87 0.36 -3.01
C GLY A 330 -3.60 1.67 -2.26
N ALA A 331 -2.36 2.18 -2.25
CA ALA A 331 -1.92 3.33 -1.46
C ALA A 331 -0.92 4.23 -2.21
N SER A 332 -0.80 5.48 -1.77
CA SER A 332 0.18 6.45 -2.27
C SER A 332 1.61 6.23 -1.74
N ASN A 333 1.76 5.40 -0.70
CA ASN A 333 3.03 5.19 -0.02
C ASN A 333 3.55 3.80 -0.41
N LEU A 334 4.59 3.75 -1.26
CA LEU A 334 5.10 2.52 -1.87
C LEU A 334 6.58 2.62 -2.28
N VAL A 335 7.25 1.47 -2.38
CA VAL A 335 8.65 1.38 -2.81
C VAL A 335 8.73 1.02 -4.31
N PHE A 336 9.42 1.84 -5.10
CA PHE A 336 9.76 1.49 -6.48
C PHE A 336 11.18 0.93 -6.55
N ILE A 337 11.30 -0.36 -6.86
CA ILE A 337 12.58 -1.07 -7.03
C ILE A 337 12.99 -0.97 -8.50
N ILE A 338 13.96 -0.11 -8.81
CA ILE A 338 14.39 0.17 -10.19
C ILE A 338 15.62 -0.68 -10.50
N ASN A 339 15.45 -1.77 -11.24
CA ASN A 339 16.56 -2.66 -11.60
C ASN A 339 17.27 -2.18 -12.88
N GLU A 340 18.60 -2.34 -12.86
CA GLU A 340 19.52 -2.01 -13.97
C GLU A 340 19.40 -0.55 -14.44
N LEU A 341 19.44 0.41 -13.50
CA LEU A 341 19.36 1.84 -13.79
C LEU A 341 20.41 2.31 -14.82
N ASP A 342 21.55 1.62 -14.89
CA ASP A 342 22.59 1.76 -15.91
C ASP A 342 22.15 1.41 -17.35
N LYS A 343 20.90 0.98 -17.56
CA LYS A 343 20.32 0.70 -18.88
C LYS A 343 19.23 1.70 -19.30
N ALA A 344 18.73 2.53 -18.37
CA ALA A 344 17.63 3.47 -18.62
C ALA A 344 17.91 4.45 -19.78
N ASN A 345 19.16 4.86 -19.97
CA ASN A 345 19.58 5.79 -21.04
C ASN A 345 19.77 5.13 -22.42
N SER A 346 19.54 3.81 -22.57
CA SER A 346 19.83 3.07 -23.81
C SER A 346 18.72 3.13 -24.87
N GLY A 347 17.56 3.72 -24.53
CA GLY A 347 16.37 3.78 -25.38
C GLY A 347 16.59 4.57 -26.68
N LYS A 348 16.27 3.94 -27.81
CA LYS A 348 16.38 4.53 -29.17
C LYS A 348 15.07 5.16 -29.68
N GLY A 349 14.09 5.38 -28.79
CA GLY A 349 12.75 5.90 -29.10
C GLY A 349 12.62 7.42 -28.94
N ASN A 350 11.45 7.96 -29.29
CA ASN A 350 11.13 9.40 -29.19
C ASN A 350 10.81 9.86 -27.75
N GLY A 351 11.54 9.35 -26.75
CA GLY A 351 11.37 9.69 -25.33
C GLY A 351 12.21 8.78 -24.44
N ASN A 352 13.07 9.36 -23.60
CA ASN A 352 13.96 8.61 -22.72
C ASN A 352 13.22 8.19 -21.43
N PRO A 353 13.21 6.89 -21.05
CA PRO A 353 12.68 6.46 -19.75
C PRO A 353 13.29 7.19 -18.55
N ALA A 354 14.56 7.61 -18.64
CA ALA A 354 15.24 8.37 -17.59
C ALA A 354 14.54 9.71 -17.26
N ASP A 355 13.93 10.39 -18.23
CA ASP A 355 13.24 11.66 -18.01
C ASP A 355 11.98 11.46 -17.16
N VAL A 356 11.28 10.35 -17.36
CA VAL A 356 10.12 9.95 -16.55
C VAL A 356 10.56 9.60 -15.13
N LEU A 357 11.65 8.82 -15.00
CA LEU A 357 12.22 8.50 -13.69
C LEU A 357 12.58 9.78 -12.93
N LEU A 358 13.19 10.79 -13.56
CA LEU A 358 13.46 12.07 -12.90
C LEU A 358 12.19 12.71 -12.32
N THR A 359 11.06 12.71 -13.04
CA THR A 359 9.79 13.24 -12.50
C THR A 359 9.22 12.41 -11.33
N LEU A 360 9.46 11.10 -11.31
CA LEU A 360 9.10 10.23 -10.18
C LEU A 360 9.99 10.53 -8.95
N LEU A 361 11.29 10.70 -9.17
CA LEU A 361 12.33 10.95 -8.15
C LEU A 361 12.31 12.38 -7.57
N ASP A 362 11.78 13.36 -8.31
CA ASP A 362 11.82 14.79 -7.95
C ASP A 362 10.83 15.19 -6.83
N ASN A 363 9.98 14.27 -6.34
CA ASN A 363 8.93 14.48 -5.32
C ASN A 363 7.85 15.55 -5.66
N LEU A 364 7.98 16.26 -6.77
CA LEU A 364 7.02 17.24 -7.29
C LEU A 364 5.72 16.59 -7.81
N GLY A 365 5.74 15.29 -8.06
CA GLY A 365 4.65 14.54 -8.68
C GLY A 365 4.85 14.27 -10.17
N PHE A 366 4.16 13.24 -10.65
CA PHE A 366 4.29 12.67 -11.99
C PHE A 366 2.94 12.72 -12.74
N THR A 367 2.91 13.03 -14.04
CA THR A 367 1.68 13.09 -14.84
C THR A 367 1.53 11.87 -15.76
N ASP A 368 0.59 10.99 -15.44
CA ASP A 368 0.21 9.86 -16.29
C ASP A 368 -0.69 10.33 -17.46
N ASN A 369 -0.39 9.87 -18.68
CA ASN A 369 -1.07 10.27 -19.92
C ASN A 369 -2.52 9.78 -20.00
N TYR A 370 -2.86 8.67 -19.35
CA TYR A 370 -4.22 8.16 -19.27
C TYR A 370 -5.01 8.88 -18.18
N MET A 371 -4.37 9.26 -17.07
CA MET A 371 -5.04 10.02 -16.03
C MET A 371 -5.24 11.47 -16.40
N GLU A 372 -4.30 12.11 -17.10
CA GLU A 372 -4.30 13.57 -17.36
C GLU A 372 -4.34 14.36 -16.02
N CYS A 373 -3.65 13.82 -15.00
CA CYS A 373 -3.57 14.34 -13.65
C CYS A 373 -2.16 14.19 -13.10
N MET A 374 -1.71 15.16 -12.30
CA MET A 374 -0.43 15.10 -11.58
C MET A 374 -0.62 14.28 -10.29
N ILE A 375 -0.02 13.09 -10.27
CA ILE A 375 0.03 12.16 -9.15
C ILE A 375 1.11 12.61 -8.17
N PRO A 376 0.78 12.88 -6.88
CA PRO A 376 1.79 13.18 -5.87
C PRO A 376 2.74 11.99 -5.65
N THR A 377 4.05 12.24 -5.60
CA THR A 377 5.07 11.20 -5.38
C THR A 377 5.76 11.28 -4.02
N GLY A 378 5.35 12.16 -3.11
CA GLY A 378 5.98 12.33 -1.79
C GLY A 378 5.87 11.13 -0.82
N GLY A 379 5.08 10.11 -1.15
CA GLY A 379 5.05 8.81 -0.47
C GLY A 379 5.88 7.71 -1.16
N VAL A 380 6.49 8.00 -2.30
CA VAL A 380 7.31 7.05 -3.07
C VAL A 380 8.71 6.96 -2.46
N TYR A 381 9.18 5.73 -2.17
CA TYR A 381 10.60 5.50 -1.91
C TYR A 381 11.28 4.77 -3.08
N PRO A 382 12.24 5.40 -3.79
CA PRO A 382 12.94 4.77 -4.90
C PRO A 382 14.20 4.05 -4.43
N ILE A 383 14.32 2.75 -4.77
CA ILE A 383 15.49 1.92 -4.51
C ILE A 383 16.00 1.39 -5.85
N ALA A 384 17.10 1.94 -6.35
CA ALA A 384 17.70 1.53 -7.61
C ALA A 384 18.83 0.50 -7.42
N THR A 385 19.00 -0.39 -8.39
CA THR A 385 20.18 -1.25 -8.52
C THR A 385 20.88 -0.98 -9.85
N ALA A 386 22.21 -1.05 -9.87
CA ALA A 386 23.00 -0.89 -11.08
C ALA A 386 24.28 -1.74 -11.08
N ASN A 387 24.75 -2.09 -12.28
CA ASN A 387 26.01 -2.82 -12.46
C ASN A 387 27.20 -1.87 -12.68
N ASP A 388 27.01 -0.80 -13.44
CA ASP A 388 28.02 0.20 -13.77
C ASP A 388 27.59 1.60 -13.33
N ARG A 389 28.48 2.34 -12.68
CA ARG A 389 28.25 3.72 -12.22
C ARG A 389 28.30 4.72 -13.36
N ASP A 390 29.16 4.51 -14.34
CA ASP A 390 29.51 5.50 -15.37
C ASP A 390 28.49 5.52 -16.53
N GLN A 391 27.63 4.50 -16.61
CA GLN A 391 26.48 4.44 -17.53
C GLN A 391 25.24 5.20 -17.01
N ILE A 392 25.24 5.65 -15.75
CA ILE A 392 24.13 6.40 -15.14
C ILE A 392 24.34 7.91 -15.34
N SER A 393 23.30 8.61 -15.76
CA SER A 393 23.38 10.06 -16.01
C SER A 393 23.46 10.86 -14.70
N ALA A 394 24.26 11.92 -14.68
CA ALA A 394 24.45 12.76 -13.49
C ALA A 394 23.14 13.32 -12.86
N PRO A 395 22.09 13.69 -13.63
CA PRO A 395 20.79 14.05 -13.05
C PRO A 395 20.17 12.93 -12.23
N LEU A 396 20.13 11.68 -12.74
CA LEU A 396 19.62 10.52 -12.00
C LEU A 396 20.47 10.27 -10.75
N MET A 397 21.79 10.23 -10.90
CA MET A 397 22.76 10.03 -9.80
C MET A 397 22.55 11.04 -8.65
N SER A 398 22.17 12.28 -8.96
CA SER A 398 21.92 13.34 -7.96
C SER A 398 20.68 13.11 -7.07
N ARG A 399 19.84 12.12 -7.39
CA ARG A 399 18.62 11.78 -6.64
C ARG A 399 18.78 10.56 -5.71
N PHE A 400 19.98 9.98 -5.63
CA PHE A 400 20.22 8.79 -4.81
C PHE A 400 21.40 8.95 -3.83
N ALA A 401 21.24 8.41 -2.64
CA ALA A 401 22.33 8.02 -1.77
C ALA A 401 22.98 6.75 -2.34
N VAL A 402 24.18 6.88 -2.89
CA VAL A 402 24.95 5.77 -3.45
C VAL A 402 25.47 4.86 -2.33
N ILE A 403 25.32 3.56 -2.51
CA ILE A 403 25.94 2.52 -1.69
C ILE A 403 26.72 1.59 -2.63
N ASP A 404 28.04 1.68 -2.58
CA ASP A 404 28.94 0.78 -3.31
C ASP A 404 29.03 -0.58 -2.59
N ILE A 405 28.60 -1.64 -3.27
CA ILE A 405 28.54 -3.02 -2.78
C ILE A 405 29.79 -3.77 -3.29
N PRO A 406 30.66 -4.25 -2.39
CA PRO A 406 31.87 -4.98 -2.79
C PRO A 406 31.53 -6.38 -3.34
N ASP A 407 32.51 -6.98 -4.00
CA ASP A 407 32.48 -8.41 -4.30
C ASP A 407 32.90 -9.24 -3.07
N TYR A 408 32.55 -10.53 -3.06
CA TYR A 408 32.83 -11.44 -1.95
C TYR A 408 34.21 -12.10 -2.08
N THR A 409 34.94 -12.17 -0.96
CA THR A 409 36.16 -12.98 -0.85
C THR A 409 35.86 -14.48 -0.95
N ALA A 410 36.88 -15.30 -1.23
CA ALA A 410 36.73 -16.76 -1.30
C ALA A 410 36.20 -17.37 0.02
N GLU A 411 36.60 -16.83 1.17
CA GLU A 411 36.11 -17.29 2.49
C GLU A 411 34.65 -16.88 2.73
N GLU A 412 34.26 -15.66 2.34
CA GLU A 412 32.84 -15.26 2.37
C GLU A 412 32.00 -16.14 1.44
N LYS A 413 32.50 -16.45 0.23
CA LYS A 413 31.85 -17.40 -0.69
C LYS A 413 31.73 -18.81 -0.08
N LYS A 414 32.76 -19.32 0.62
CA LYS A 414 32.74 -20.62 1.32
C LYS A 414 31.61 -20.67 2.37
N VAL A 415 31.46 -19.60 3.15
CA VAL A 415 30.39 -19.49 4.17
C VAL A 415 29.01 -19.26 3.54
N ILE A 416 28.90 -18.42 2.52
CA ILE A 416 27.62 -18.15 1.82
C ILE A 416 27.08 -19.41 1.16
N PHE A 417 27.93 -20.16 0.44
CA PHE A 417 27.52 -21.41 -0.19
C PHE A 417 26.93 -22.38 0.85
N SER A 418 27.63 -22.57 1.96
CA SER A 418 27.30 -23.57 2.99
C SER A 418 26.11 -23.18 3.86
N ARG A 419 25.96 -21.89 4.21
CA ARG A 419 24.92 -21.43 5.16
C ARG A 419 23.69 -20.81 4.51
N PHE A 420 23.79 -20.36 3.26
CA PHE A 420 22.70 -19.63 2.59
C PHE A 420 22.33 -20.30 1.26
N SER A 421 23.26 -20.44 0.31
CA SER A 421 22.92 -20.93 -1.04
C SER A 421 22.41 -22.37 -1.03
N LEU A 422 23.15 -23.32 -0.46
CA LEU A 422 22.75 -24.73 -0.45
C LEU A 422 21.48 -24.99 0.38
N PRO A 423 21.34 -24.53 1.64
CA PRO A 423 20.09 -24.73 2.40
C PRO A 423 18.85 -24.13 1.72
N LYS A 424 18.99 -22.95 1.08
CA LYS A 424 17.92 -22.29 0.31
C LYS A 424 17.52 -23.10 -0.93
N VAL A 425 18.47 -23.76 -1.59
CA VAL A 425 18.20 -24.67 -2.70
C VAL A 425 17.49 -25.94 -2.21
N LEU A 426 18.02 -26.61 -1.17
CA LEU A 426 17.45 -27.84 -0.61
C LEU A 426 16.01 -27.62 -0.14
N LYS A 427 15.76 -26.53 0.60
CA LYS A 427 14.42 -26.14 1.07
C LYS A 427 13.44 -25.88 -0.09
N ARG A 428 13.88 -25.32 -1.22
CA ARG A 428 13.07 -25.15 -2.43
C ARG A 428 12.76 -26.49 -3.12
N MET A 429 13.67 -27.46 -3.01
CA MET A 429 13.49 -28.83 -3.52
C MET A 429 12.76 -29.76 -2.52
N HIS A 430 12.39 -29.24 -1.34
CA HIS A 430 11.78 -30.00 -0.23
C HIS A 430 12.67 -31.12 0.35
N MET A 431 13.99 -30.96 0.23
CA MET A 431 15.00 -31.88 0.76
C MET A 431 15.44 -31.49 2.17
N GLU A 432 15.84 -32.47 2.97
CA GLU A 432 16.54 -32.27 4.25
C GLU A 432 18.04 -31.98 4.04
N GLU A 433 18.65 -31.26 4.98
CA GLU A 433 20.12 -31.09 5.03
C GLU A 433 20.86 -32.44 5.24
N SER A 434 20.14 -33.44 5.77
CA SER A 434 20.56 -34.85 5.92
C SER A 434 20.92 -35.53 4.58
N GLU A 435 20.23 -35.16 3.50
CA GLU A 435 20.18 -35.90 2.24
C GLU A 435 21.32 -35.53 1.27
N CYS A 436 21.89 -34.32 1.40
CA CYS A 436 22.88 -33.77 0.47
C CYS A 436 24.09 -33.22 1.22
N ILE A 437 25.03 -34.11 1.59
CA ILE A 437 26.21 -33.76 2.39
C ILE A 437 27.37 -33.35 1.47
N ILE A 438 27.94 -32.17 1.70
CA ILE A 438 29.15 -31.69 1.02
C ILE A 438 30.36 -31.89 1.95
N THR A 439 31.35 -32.68 1.51
CA THR A 439 32.62 -32.80 2.25
C THR A 439 33.47 -31.52 2.13
N GLU A 440 34.38 -31.24 3.07
CA GLU A 440 35.20 -30.02 2.99
C GLU A 440 36.07 -29.95 1.72
N GLY A 441 36.66 -31.07 1.29
CA GLY A 441 37.41 -31.13 0.03
C GLY A 441 36.55 -30.92 -1.22
N ALA A 442 35.26 -31.25 -1.17
CA ALA A 442 34.30 -30.92 -2.22
C ALA A 442 33.95 -29.43 -2.20
N LEU A 443 33.67 -28.85 -1.03
CA LEU A 443 33.42 -27.42 -0.85
C LEU A 443 34.59 -26.58 -1.37
N GLU A 444 35.83 -26.97 -1.06
CA GLU A 444 37.03 -26.31 -1.59
C GLU A 444 37.11 -26.37 -3.12
N ALA A 445 36.77 -27.50 -3.75
CA ALA A 445 36.75 -27.60 -5.21
C ALA A 445 35.69 -26.70 -5.86
N ILE A 446 34.50 -26.56 -5.24
CA ILE A 446 33.46 -25.61 -5.69
C ILE A 446 34.01 -24.17 -5.62
N ILE A 447 34.52 -23.75 -4.45
CA ILE A 447 35.01 -22.38 -4.26
C ILE A 447 36.25 -22.09 -5.14
N GLN A 448 37.12 -23.08 -5.35
CA GLN A 448 38.26 -22.98 -6.27
C GLN A 448 37.79 -22.75 -7.72
N ARG A 449 36.77 -23.48 -8.18
CA ARG A 449 36.20 -23.34 -9.54
C ARG A 449 35.55 -21.97 -9.78
N TYR A 450 34.86 -21.41 -8.79
CA TYR A 450 34.18 -20.10 -8.88
C TYR A 450 34.91 -18.96 -8.15
N SER A 451 36.22 -19.12 -7.93
CA SER A 451 37.08 -18.13 -7.29
C SER A 451 37.18 -16.82 -8.09
N ASN A 452 37.26 -16.95 -9.42
CA ASN A 452 37.46 -15.83 -10.37
C ASN A 452 36.16 -15.22 -10.94
N THR A 453 34.97 -15.71 -10.57
CA THR A 453 33.69 -15.10 -11.00
C THR A 453 33.22 -14.06 -9.98
N SER A 454 32.42 -13.08 -10.40
CA SER A 454 31.92 -12.04 -9.48
C SER A 454 30.60 -12.43 -8.83
N GLY A 455 30.42 -12.10 -7.56
CA GLY A 455 29.22 -12.43 -6.80
C GLY A 455 29.08 -13.92 -6.50
N ILE A 456 27.84 -14.37 -6.31
CA ILE A 456 27.50 -15.75 -5.92
C ILE A 456 26.57 -16.48 -6.91
N ARG A 457 26.21 -15.85 -8.04
CA ARG A 457 25.22 -16.40 -8.99
C ARG A 457 25.61 -17.77 -9.55
N ASP A 458 26.90 -18.01 -9.78
CA ASP A 458 27.39 -19.30 -10.28
C ASP A 458 27.48 -20.35 -9.16
N LEU A 459 27.66 -19.91 -7.91
CA LEU A 459 27.62 -20.75 -6.72
C LEU A 459 26.18 -21.20 -6.38
N GLU A 460 25.19 -20.31 -6.55
CA GLU A 460 23.76 -20.68 -6.47
C GLU A 460 23.39 -21.71 -7.55
N GLN A 461 23.88 -21.56 -8.78
CA GLN A 461 23.71 -22.56 -9.85
C GLN A 461 24.43 -23.89 -9.56
N ALA A 462 25.64 -23.84 -9.00
CA ALA A 462 26.36 -25.06 -8.59
C ALA A 462 25.62 -25.80 -7.47
N ALA A 463 25.09 -25.08 -6.48
CA ALA A 463 24.24 -25.66 -5.44
C ALA A 463 22.96 -26.30 -6.03
N GLU A 464 22.30 -25.63 -6.98
CA GLU A 464 21.12 -26.16 -7.69
C GLU A 464 21.43 -27.42 -8.50
N HIS A 465 22.59 -27.49 -9.18
CA HIS A 465 22.99 -28.70 -9.90
C HIS A 465 23.34 -29.87 -8.94
N ILE A 466 24.04 -29.60 -7.84
CA ILE A 466 24.40 -30.63 -6.85
C ILE A 466 23.14 -31.16 -6.16
N ALA A 467 22.24 -30.30 -5.70
CA ALA A 467 20.99 -30.72 -5.05
C ALA A 467 20.07 -31.51 -6.02
N ALA A 468 19.94 -31.07 -7.28
CA ALA A 468 19.19 -31.81 -8.29
C ALA A 468 19.81 -33.19 -8.60
N ASN A 469 21.14 -33.29 -8.58
CA ASN A 469 21.83 -34.57 -8.71
C ASN A 469 21.63 -35.46 -7.47
N ALA A 470 21.62 -34.89 -6.28
CA ALA A 470 21.38 -35.61 -5.03
C ALA A 470 19.97 -36.21 -5.00
N LEU A 471 18.96 -35.39 -5.33
CA LEU A 471 17.56 -35.83 -5.47
C LEU A 471 17.40 -36.94 -6.52
N TYR A 472 18.08 -36.84 -7.66
CA TYR A 472 18.09 -37.90 -8.67
C TYR A 472 18.65 -39.22 -8.14
N GLN A 473 19.75 -39.20 -7.38
CA GLN A 473 20.31 -40.42 -6.78
C GLN A 473 19.35 -41.05 -5.76
N ILE A 474 18.71 -40.23 -4.91
CA ILE A 474 17.76 -40.68 -3.88
C ILE A 474 16.53 -41.32 -4.54
N GLU A 475 15.89 -40.63 -5.48
CA GLU A 475 14.68 -41.09 -6.17
C GLU A 475 14.93 -42.31 -7.09
N VAL A 476 16.04 -42.33 -7.83
CA VAL A 476 16.28 -43.36 -8.87
C VAL A 476 17.12 -44.53 -8.40
N ASN A 477 18.11 -44.30 -7.52
CA ASN A 477 19.00 -45.34 -6.99
C ASN A 477 18.66 -45.75 -5.54
N HIS A 478 17.61 -45.15 -4.96
CA HIS A 478 17.06 -45.50 -3.64
C HIS A 478 18.09 -45.48 -2.50
N VAL A 479 18.98 -44.48 -2.52
CA VAL A 479 19.90 -44.18 -1.42
C VAL A 479 19.26 -43.21 -0.43
N GLU A 480 19.50 -43.40 0.87
CA GLU A 480 18.94 -42.54 1.93
C GLU A 480 19.57 -41.13 1.98
N LYS A 481 20.77 -40.97 1.41
CA LYS A 481 21.50 -39.70 1.29
C LYS A 481 22.63 -39.81 0.26
N VAL A 482 23.14 -38.67 -0.19
CA VAL A 482 24.34 -38.54 -1.03
C VAL A 482 25.40 -37.72 -0.30
N GLU A 483 26.64 -38.21 -0.32
CA GLU A 483 27.81 -37.54 0.24
C GLU A 483 28.80 -37.23 -0.88
N TYR A 484 28.99 -35.96 -1.19
CA TYR A 484 29.83 -35.49 -2.30
C TYR A 484 31.29 -35.36 -1.88
N THR A 485 32.16 -36.19 -2.46
CA THR A 485 33.61 -36.03 -2.39
C THR A 485 34.11 -35.01 -3.41
N ARG A 486 35.41 -34.65 -3.31
CA ARG A 486 36.06 -33.74 -4.24
C ARG A 486 35.96 -34.22 -5.69
N GLU A 487 36.21 -35.50 -5.91
CA GLU A 487 36.22 -36.15 -7.22
C GLU A 487 34.82 -36.14 -7.84
N MET A 488 33.78 -36.41 -7.05
CA MET A 488 32.38 -36.37 -7.49
C MET A 488 31.96 -34.97 -7.93
N VAL A 489 32.39 -33.92 -7.23
CA VAL A 489 32.12 -32.53 -7.62
C VAL A 489 32.92 -32.11 -8.85
N GLU A 490 34.20 -32.48 -8.92
CA GLU A 490 35.05 -32.23 -10.09
C GLU A 490 34.63 -33.07 -11.33
N GLU A 491 33.78 -34.08 -11.17
CA GLU A 491 33.09 -34.75 -12.25
C GLU A 491 31.73 -34.13 -12.58
N LEU A 492 30.87 -33.88 -11.59
CA LEU A 492 29.52 -33.36 -11.79
C LEU A 492 29.50 -31.93 -12.36
N LEU A 493 30.43 -31.06 -11.93
CA LEU A 493 30.43 -29.65 -12.34
C LEU A 493 31.26 -29.38 -13.61
N LYS A 494 31.76 -30.39 -14.33
CA LYS A 494 32.77 -30.27 -15.40
C LYS A 494 32.44 -29.26 -16.49
#